data_AF-A0A958H2D2-F1
#
_entry.id   AF-A0A958H2D2-F1
#
_cell.length_a   1.000
_cell.length_b   1.000
_cell.length_c   1.000
_cell.angle_alpha   90.00
_cell.angle_beta   90.00
_cell.angle_gamma   90.00
#
_symmetry.space_group_name_H-M   'P 1'
#
loop_
_entity.id
_entity.type
_entity.pdbx_description
1 polymer ?
#
loop_
_entity_poly.entity_id
_entity_poly.type
_entity_poly.pdbx_seq_one_letter_code
_entity_poly.pdbx_strand_id
1 'polypeptide(L)'
;MKLGVDYYPEQWPEDRWATDAKMMAELGLTYVRLGEFAWSLLEPADGQFDFSWLERAIAILANENLKIIMGTPTATPPPWLTSQTDIVQRNVDGLPWSPGTRRHACANNPDYRRYSQRIVSELLQRIGDHSAVVGWQIDNEFGCHATGRCYCDHCRAAFQRWLQARYGSLDRLNRAWGTVFWSA
;
A
#
# COMPACT_ATOMS: atom_id res chain seq x y z
N MET A 1 24.02 13.05 -11.45
CA MET A 1 23.39 12.63 -10.18
C MET A 1 22.05 13.34 -10.08
N LYS A 2 20.97 12.66 -9.68
CA LYS A 2 19.65 13.29 -9.51
C LYS A 2 19.22 13.15 -8.06
N LEU A 3 18.58 14.18 -7.51
CA LEU A 3 18.06 14.22 -6.14
C LEU A 3 16.53 14.31 -6.16
N GLY A 4 15.92 13.87 -5.08
CA GLY A 4 14.48 13.94 -4.88
C GLY A 4 14.11 13.95 -3.41
N VAL A 5 12.82 14.06 -3.13
CA VAL A 5 12.26 14.16 -1.78
C VAL A 5 10.93 13.42 -1.68
N ASP A 6 10.61 12.94 -0.49
CA ASP A 6 9.28 12.44 -0.15
C ASP A 6 8.45 13.61 0.41
N TYR A 7 7.33 13.93 -0.23
CA TYR A 7 6.48 15.06 0.13
C TYR A 7 5.05 14.60 0.41
N TYR A 8 4.42 15.23 1.40
CA TYR A 8 3.09 14.90 1.88
C TYR A 8 2.20 16.15 1.80
N PRO A 9 1.74 16.55 0.62
CA PRO A 9 0.90 17.74 0.46
C PRO A 9 -0.35 17.69 1.35
N GLU A 10 -0.87 16.50 1.64
CA GLU A 10 -2.00 16.28 2.54
C GLU A 10 -1.76 16.70 4.00
N GLN A 11 -0.51 16.94 4.40
CA GLN A 11 -0.15 17.38 5.76
C GLN A 11 -0.01 18.89 5.89
N TRP A 12 -0.14 19.64 4.78
CA TRP A 12 0.08 21.07 4.74
C TRP A 12 -1.13 21.79 4.16
N PRO A 13 -1.43 23.02 4.63
CA PRO A 13 -2.41 23.88 3.96
C PRO A 13 -2.04 24.09 2.49
N GLU A 14 -3.04 24.16 1.61
CA GLU A 14 -2.84 24.25 0.15
C GLU A 14 -2.06 25.50 -0.29
N ASP A 15 -2.13 26.60 0.47
CA ASP A 15 -1.37 27.82 0.21
C ASP A 15 0.16 27.63 0.33
N ARG A 16 0.59 26.55 0.98
CA ARG A 16 2.00 26.21 1.17
C ARG A 16 2.60 25.51 -0.05
N TRP A 17 1.80 24.77 -0.82
CA TRP A 17 2.29 23.83 -1.84
C TRP A 17 3.12 24.50 -2.93
N ALA A 18 2.70 25.67 -3.41
CA ALA A 18 3.45 26.40 -4.44
C ALA A 18 4.81 26.89 -3.93
N THR A 19 4.89 27.29 -2.65
CA THR A 19 6.15 27.70 -2.02
C THR A 19 7.08 26.50 -1.88
N ASP A 20 6.56 25.36 -1.42
CA ASP A 20 7.35 24.14 -1.25
C ASP A 20 7.88 23.63 -2.60
N ALA A 21 7.04 23.59 -3.64
CA ALA A 21 7.45 23.19 -5.00
C ALA A 21 8.59 24.07 -5.54
N LYS A 22 8.47 25.39 -5.38
CA LYS A 22 9.51 26.34 -5.79
C LYS A 22 10.81 26.12 -5.01
N MET A 23 10.73 25.94 -3.69
CA MET A 23 11.91 25.67 -2.86
C MET A 23 12.60 24.35 -3.24
N MET A 24 11.83 23.30 -3.56
CA MET A 24 12.37 22.03 -4.05
C MET A 24 13.14 22.22 -5.36
N ALA A 25 12.57 22.96 -6.31
CA ALA A 25 13.20 23.26 -7.59
C ALA A 25 14.46 24.11 -7.44
N GLU A 26 14.43 25.17 -6.62
CA GLU A 26 15.58 26.04 -6.32
C GLU A 26 16.73 25.28 -5.66
N LEU A 27 16.43 24.26 -4.83
CA LEU A 27 17.42 23.37 -4.24
C LEU A 27 18.04 22.39 -5.26
N GLY A 28 17.49 22.30 -6.47
CA GLY A 28 17.92 21.39 -7.53
C GLY A 28 17.34 19.97 -7.40
N LEU A 29 16.23 19.80 -6.66
CA LEU A 29 15.50 18.52 -6.64
C LEU A 29 14.79 18.31 -7.98
N THR A 30 14.68 17.05 -8.37
CA THR A 30 14.09 16.67 -9.68
C THR A 30 12.95 15.67 -9.57
N TYR A 31 12.86 14.96 -8.44
CA TYR A 31 11.79 13.98 -8.18
C TYR A 31 11.10 14.27 -6.85
N VAL A 32 9.79 14.03 -6.81
CA VAL A 32 8.97 14.09 -5.61
C VAL A 32 8.14 12.82 -5.52
N ARG A 33 8.21 12.09 -4.40
CA ARG A 33 7.29 10.99 -4.09
C ARG A 33 6.12 11.52 -3.26
N LEU A 34 4.92 11.04 -3.53
CA LEU A 34 3.73 11.33 -2.71
C LEU A 34 2.62 10.28 -2.87
N GLY A 35 1.68 10.27 -1.93
CA GLY A 35 0.39 9.56 -2.03
C GLY A 35 0.30 8.18 -1.37
N GLU A 36 1.40 7.59 -0.90
CA GLU A 36 1.42 6.22 -0.36
C GLU A 36 0.61 6.01 0.93
N PHE A 37 0.23 7.08 1.63
CA PHE A 37 -0.61 7.04 2.83
C PHE A 37 -1.96 7.75 2.67
N ALA A 38 -2.30 8.17 1.46
CA ALA A 38 -3.40 9.10 1.24
C ALA A 38 -4.79 8.43 1.12
N TRP A 39 -4.94 7.11 1.34
CA TRP A 39 -6.19 6.38 1.05
C TRP A 39 -7.41 7.04 1.72
N SER A 40 -7.33 7.41 2.99
CA SER A 40 -8.47 8.00 3.70
C SER A 40 -8.91 9.36 3.16
N LEU A 41 -8.05 10.06 2.42
CA LEU A 41 -8.40 11.33 1.76
C LEU A 41 -8.87 11.10 0.32
N LEU A 42 -8.29 10.11 -0.36
CA LEU A 42 -8.71 9.73 -1.71
C LEU A 42 -10.06 9.02 -1.72
N GLU A 43 -10.39 8.32 -0.64
CA GLU A 43 -11.65 7.61 -0.46
C GLU A 43 -12.13 7.73 1.02
N PRO A 44 -12.71 8.87 1.40
CA PRO A 44 -13.17 9.12 2.78
C PRO A 44 -14.28 8.17 3.27
N ALA A 45 -15.07 7.61 2.36
CA ALA A 45 -16.08 6.60 2.64
C ALA A 45 -16.14 5.60 1.48
N ASP A 46 -16.66 4.38 1.72
CA ASP A 46 -16.68 3.32 0.70
C ASP A 46 -17.34 3.79 -0.60
N GLY A 47 -16.56 3.86 -1.69
CA GLY A 47 -17.00 4.27 -3.02
C GLY A 47 -17.15 5.78 -3.22
N GLN A 48 -16.81 6.61 -2.23
CA GLN A 48 -16.79 8.07 -2.36
C GLN A 48 -15.36 8.54 -2.56
N PHE A 49 -15.01 8.93 -3.78
CA PHE A 49 -13.65 9.32 -4.13
C PHE A 49 -13.47 10.84 -4.26
N ASP A 50 -12.35 11.35 -3.75
CA ASP A 50 -11.88 12.74 -3.97
C ASP A 50 -10.39 12.76 -4.34
N PHE A 51 -10.13 12.90 -5.63
CA PHE A 51 -8.77 13.06 -6.17
C PHE A 51 -8.41 14.52 -6.42
N SER A 52 -9.32 15.47 -6.18
CA SER A 52 -9.17 16.85 -6.64
C SER A 52 -7.95 17.54 -6.02
N TRP A 53 -7.71 17.30 -4.72
CA TRP A 53 -6.56 17.87 -4.01
C TRP A 53 -5.24 17.30 -4.54
N LEU A 54 -5.23 16.00 -4.87
CA LEU A 54 -4.06 15.32 -5.40
C LEU A 54 -3.73 15.82 -6.81
N GLU A 55 -4.74 15.97 -7.67
CA GLU A 55 -4.59 16.56 -9.01
C GLU A 55 -4.01 17.98 -8.93
N ARG A 56 -4.48 18.82 -8.00
CA ARG A 56 -3.95 20.17 -7.78
C ARG A 56 -2.50 20.14 -7.28
N ALA A 57 -2.16 19.29 -6.32
CA ALA A 57 -0.79 19.14 -5.83
C ALA A 57 0.17 18.70 -6.94
N ILE A 58 -0.25 17.72 -7.76
CA ILE A 58 0.51 17.25 -8.92
C ILE A 58 0.74 18.39 -9.93
N ALA A 59 -0.30 19.17 -10.24
CA ALA A 59 -0.18 20.29 -11.18
C ALA A 59 0.80 21.36 -10.68
N ILE A 60 0.76 21.69 -9.39
CA ILE A 60 1.70 22.66 -8.77
C ILE A 60 3.14 22.15 -8.85
N LEU A 61 3.38 20.90 -8.49
CA LEU A 61 4.72 20.30 -8.59
C LEU A 61 5.21 20.24 -10.05
N ALA A 62 4.31 19.90 -10.98
CA ALA A 62 4.61 19.83 -12.40
C ALA A 62 4.98 21.19 -12.99
N ASN A 63 4.35 22.29 -12.54
CA ASN A 63 4.66 23.65 -12.99
C ASN A 63 6.11 24.06 -12.67
N GLU A 64 6.70 23.49 -11.61
CA GLU A 64 8.11 23.68 -11.23
C GLU A 64 9.03 22.63 -11.87
N ASN A 65 8.55 21.90 -12.89
CA ASN A 65 9.26 20.85 -13.61
C ASN A 65 9.70 19.65 -12.75
N LEU A 66 9.05 19.43 -11.61
CA LEU A 66 9.32 18.28 -10.74
C LEU A 66 8.63 17.03 -11.29
N LYS A 67 9.36 15.91 -11.28
CA LYS A 67 8.86 14.61 -11.72
C LYS A 67 8.29 13.84 -10.54
N ILE A 68 7.15 13.20 -10.74
CA ILE A 68 6.40 12.61 -9.64
C ILE A 68 6.54 11.09 -9.66
N ILE A 69 6.81 10.54 -8.48
CA ILE A 69 6.73 9.10 -8.20
C ILE A 69 5.49 8.89 -7.35
N MET A 70 4.44 8.32 -7.94
CA MET A 70 3.17 8.11 -7.25
C MET A 70 3.21 6.85 -6.39
N GLY A 71 2.89 6.98 -5.10
CA GLY A 71 2.70 5.86 -4.20
C GLY A 71 1.28 5.29 -4.28
N THR A 72 1.12 3.98 -4.41
CA THR A 72 -0.20 3.37 -4.22
C THR A 72 -0.55 3.36 -2.73
N PRO A 73 -1.75 3.79 -2.31
CA PRO A 73 -2.03 4.13 -0.92
C PRO A 73 -2.32 2.91 -0.02
N THR A 74 -1.94 1.71 -0.45
CA THR A 74 -2.38 0.43 0.15
C THR A 74 -1.75 0.15 1.51
N ALA A 75 -0.67 0.84 1.89
CA ALA A 75 0.02 0.62 3.17
C ALA A 75 -0.83 0.99 4.40
N THR A 76 -1.82 1.88 4.24
CA THR A 76 -2.68 2.39 5.31
C THR A 76 -4.15 2.40 4.85
N PRO A 77 -4.82 1.24 4.83
CA PRO A 77 -6.25 1.21 4.53
C PRO A 77 -7.04 2.03 5.57
N PRO A 78 -8.12 2.71 5.14
CA PRO A 78 -8.83 3.66 5.96
C PRO A 78 -9.66 2.98 7.08
N PRO A 79 -10.00 3.72 8.16
CA PRO A 79 -10.77 3.17 9.27
C PRO A 79 -12.10 2.53 8.87
N TRP A 80 -12.83 3.13 7.90
CA TRP A 80 -14.10 2.59 7.41
C TRP A 80 -13.93 1.19 6.81
N LEU A 81 -12.79 0.92 6.16
CA LEU A 81 -12.53 -0.39 5.58
C LEU A 81 -12.25 -1.40 6.68
N THR A 82 -11.41 -1.05 7.64
CA THR A 82 -11.08 -1.93 8.78
C THR A 82 -12.25 -2.17 9.73
N SER A 83 -13.25 -1.28 9.77
CA SER A 83 -14.45 -1.47 10.60
C SER A 83 -15.53 -2.32 9.91
N GLN A 84 -15.52 -2.37 8.59
CA GLN A 84 -16.50 -3.12 7.79
C GLN A 84 -15.98 -4.51 7.36
N THR A 85 -14.69 -4.78 7.48
CA THR A 85 -14.04 -6.01 6.99
C THR A 85 -13.04 -6.58 8.00
N ASP A 86 -12.74 -7.88 7.90
CA ASP A 86 -11.70 -8.54 8.72
C ASP A 86 -10.33 -8.59 7.99
N ILE A 87 -9.93 -7.48 7.39
CA ILE A 87 -8.66 -7.41 6.65
C ILE A 87 -7.43 -7.44 7.54
N VAL A 88 -7.60 -7.27 8.85
CA VAL A 88 -6.51 -7.08 9.81
C VAL A 88 -5.68 -8.36 9.99
N GLN A 89 -4.35 -8.23 10.02
CA GLN A 89 -3.44 -9.34 10.26
C GLN A 89 -3.63 -9.94 11.67
N ARG A 90 -3.28 -11.22 11.81
CA ARG A 90 -3.25 -11.93 13.08
C ARG A 90 -1.81 -12.28 13.45
N ASN A 91 -1.43 -12.08 14.71
CA ASN A 91 -0.13 -12.49 15.25
C ASN A 91 -0.08 -14.02 15.47
N VAL A 92 1.04 -14.54 15.99
CA VAL A 92 1.24 -15.98 16.25
C VAL A 92 0.21 -16.59 17.21
N ASP A 93 -0.35 -15.78 18.11
CA ASP A 93 -1.36 -16.19 19.09
C ASP A 93 -2.79 -16.06 18.53
N GLY A 94 -2.94 -15.67 17.26
CA GLY A 94 -4.23 -15.45 16.61
C GLY A 94 -4.89 -14.12 16.95
N LEU A 95 -4.23 -13.24 17.69
CA LEU A 95 -4.76 -11.92 18.07
C LEU A 95 -4.65 -10.92 16.90
N PRO A 96 -5.66 -10.05 16.70
CA PRO A 96 -5.60 -9.02 15.69
C PRO A 96 -4.56 -7.95 16.03
N TRP A 97 -3.91 -7.44 15.00
CA TRP A 97 -3.17 -6.18 15.11
C TRP A 97 -4.13 -5.02 15.36
N SER A 98 -3.70 -4.01 16.12
CA SER A 98 -4.55 -2.84 16.36
C SER A 98 -4.65 -1.96 15.10
N PRO A 99 -5.86 -1.58 14.66
CA PRO A 99 -6.01 -0.52 13.66
C PRO A 99 -5.52 0.83 14.23
N GLY A 100 -5.12 1.75 13.35
CA GLY A 100 -4.57 3.07 13.75
C GLY A 100 -3.05 3.20 13.62
N THR A 101 -2.38 2.16 13.14
CA THR A 101 -0.99 2.22 12.67
C THR A 101 -0.94 1.97 11.15
N ARG A 102 0.21 1.55 10.60
CA ARG A 102 0.37 1.18 9.18
C ARG A 102 0.61 -0.31 9.02
N ARG A 103 0.42 -0.84 7.80
CA ARG A 103 0.72 -2.23 7.40
C ARG A 103 -0.12 -3.32 8.06
N HIS A 104 -1.21 -2.97 8.71
CA HIS A 104 -2.01 -3.91 9.51
C HIS A 104 -2.91 -4.83 8.66
N ALA A 105 -2.95 -4.72 7.33
CA ALA A 105 -3.81 -5.55 6.48
C ALA A 105 -3.11 -6.81 5.94
N CYS A 106 -3.86 -7.90 5.83
CA CYS A 106 -3.42 -9.20 5.35
C CYS A 106 -3.48 -9.27 3.81
N ALA A 107 -2.32 -9.46 3.18
CA ALA A 107 -2.21 -9.59 1.72
C ALA A 107 -2.92 -10.82 1.11
N ASN A 108 -3.33 -11.79 1.93
CA ASN A 108 -4.12 -12.96 1.52
C ASN A 108 -5.63 -12.79 1.72
N ASN A 109 -6.06 -11.72 2.40
CA ASN A 109 -7.49 -11.46 2.57
C ASN A 109 -8.11 -11.02 1.23
N PRO A 110 -9.22 -11.63 0.78
CA PRO A 110 -9.85 -11.33 -0.50
C PRO A 110 -10.48 -9.93 -0.55
N ASP A 111 -11.04 -9.42 0.55
CA ASP A 111 -11.54 -8.05 0.62
C ASP A 111 -10.38 -7.07 0.46
N TYR A 112 -9.26 -7.27 1.17
CA TYR A 112 -8.09 -6.41 1.02
C TYR A 112 -7.60 -6.37 -0.43
N ARG A 113 -7.52 -7.53 -1.10
CA ARG A 113 -7.16 -7.58 -2.53
C ARG A 113 -8.16 -6.83 -3.42
N ARG A 114 -9.46 -7.00 -3.19
CA ARG A 114 -10.51 -6.30 -3.94
C ARG A 114 -10.40 -4.79 -3.77
N TYR A 115 -10.31 -4.31 -2.53
CA TYR A 115 -10.25 -2.88 -2.22
C TYR A 115 -8.92 -2.26 -2.68
N SER A 116 -7.79 -2.96 -2.52
CA SER A 116 -6.50 -2.52 -3.08
C SER A 116 -6.56 -2.42 -4.61
N GLN A 117 -7.15 -3.41 -5.29
CA GLN A 117 -7.33 -3.35 -6.74
C GLN A 117 -8.21 -2.17 -7.13
N ARG A 118 -9.31 -1.91 -6.41
CA ARG A 118 -10.21 -0.78 -6.69
C ARG A 118 -9.47 0.56 -6.56
N ILE A 119 -8.88 0.85 -5.41
CA ILE A 119 -8.22 2.16 -5.19
C ILE A 119 -7.07 2.40 -6.18
N VAL A 120 -6.30 1.36 -6.51
CA VAL A 120 -5.21 1.46 -7.51
C VAL A 120 -5.78 1.68 -8.91
N SER A 121 -6.89 1.03 -9.26
CA SER A 121 -7.54 1.21 -10.56
C SER A 121 -8.10 2.62 -10.72
N GLU A 122 -8.79 3.15 -9.71
CA GLU A 122 -9.31 4.53 -9.71
C GLU A 122 -8.18 5.55 -9.79
N LEU A 123 -7.11 5.35 -9.02
CA LEU A 123 -5.94 6.22 -9.02
C LEU A 123 -5.25 6.22 -10.40
N LEU A 124 -5.11 5.06 -11.04
CA LEU A 124 -4.56 4.95 -12.40
C LEU A 124 -5.46 5.58 -13.45
N GLN A 125 -6.78 5.42 -13.35
CA GLN A 125 -7.72 6.06 -14.28
C GLN A 125 -7.66 7.59 -14.24
N ARG A 126 -7.39 8.16 -13.06
CA ARG A 126 -7.34 9.62 -12.85
C ARG A 126 -5.98 10.22 -13.17
N ILE A 127 -4.90 9.55 -12.76
CA ILE A 127 -3.56 10.14 -12.69
C ILE A 127 -2.54 9.37 -13.54
N GLY A 128 -2.87 8.16 -14.01
CA GLY A 128 -1.97 7.27 -14.73
C GLY A 128 -1.31 7.87 -15.97
N ASP A 129 -2.04 8.71 -16.71
CA ASP A 129 -1.55 9.34 -17.95
C ASP A 129 -1.02 10.78 -17.72
N HIS A 130 -0.94 11.25 -16.48
CA HIS A 130 -0.43 12.59 -16.20
C HIS A 130 1.07 12.67 -16.53
N SER A 131 1.47 13.58 -17.42
CA SER A 131 2.83 13.65 -17.98
C SER A 131 3.95 13.85 -16.94
N ALA A 132 3.64 14.47 -15.80
CA ALA A 132 4.58 14.64 -14.70
C ALA A 132 4.81 13.36 -13.88
N VAL A 133 3.90 12.37 -13.96
CA VAL A 133 4.05 11.08 -13.26
C VAL A 133 4.95 10.18 -14.08
N VAL A 134 6.12 9.88 -13.54
CA VAL A 134 7.18 9.14 -14.26
C VAL A 134 7.44 7.76 -13.68
N GLY A 135 6.75 7.40 -12.61
CA GLY A 135 6.92 6.11 -11.95
C GLY A 135 5.93 5.91 -10.82
N TRP A 136 5.86 4.66 -10.36
CA TRP A 136 4.96 4.23 -9.31
C TRP A 136 5.74 3.48 -8.23
N GLN A 137 5.51 3.84 -6.97
CA GLN A 137 5.90 3.04 -5.81
C GLN A 137 4.70 2.19 -5.40
N ILE A 138 4.92 0.88 -5.31
CA ILE A 138 3.88 -0.04 -4.84
C ILE A 138 3.95 -0.08 -3.32
N ASP A 139 2.82 0.28 -2.70
CA ASP A 139 2.63 0.26 -1.26
C ASP A 139 3.70 1.13 -0.55
N ASN A 140 4.15 0.74 0.65
CA ASN A 140 5.29 1.38 1.31
C ASN A 140 6.00 0.45 2.31
N GLU A 141 7.17 -0.10 1.95
CA GLU A 141 7.99 -0.99 2.80
C GLU A 141 7.31 -2.32 3.17
N PHE A 142 7.14 -3.21 2.20
CA PHE A 142 6.55 -4.53 2.46
C PHE A 142 7.23 -5.27 3.62
N GLY A 143 6.41 -5.77 4.55
CA GLY A 143 6.86 -6.55 5.69
C GLY A 143 7.42 -5.77 6.89
N CYS A 144 7.53 -4.43 6.78
CA CYS A 144 7.92 -3.57 7.90
C CYS A 144 7.02 -3.82 9.14
N HIS A 145 7.57 -3.63 10.35
CA HIS A 145 6.88 -3.93 11.62
C HIS A 145 6.50 -5.41 11.79
N ALA A 146 7.31 -6.34 11.26
CA ALA A 146 7.05 -7.78 11.29
C ALA A 146 5.74 -8.21 10.59
N THR A 147 5.22 -7.38 9.68
CA THR A 147 3.98 -7.66 8.91
C THR A 147 4.20 -8.54 7.69
N GLY A 148 5.38 -9.14 7.56
CA GLY A 148 5.70 -10.12 6.51
C GLY A 148 5.09 -11.49 6.76
N ARG A 149 4.55 -11.75 7.96
CA ARG A 149 3.90 -13.02 8.34
C ARG A 149 2.60 -12.73 9.08
N CYS A 150 1.53 -13.37 8.64
CA CYS A 150 0.21 -13.28 9.24
C CYS A 150 -0.33 -14.70 9.44
N TYR A 151 -1.02 -14.93 10.55
CA TYR A 151 -1.49 -16.26 10.98
C TYR A 151 -3.03 -16.38 10.92
N CYS A 152 -3.70 -15.57 10.11
CA CYS A 152 -5.15 -15.66 9.93
C CYS A 152 -5.55 -16.86 9.04
N ASP A 153 -6.85 -17.15 9.00
CA ASP A 153 -7.41 -18.27 8.26
C ASP A 153 -7.18 -18.19 6.74
N HIS A 154 -7.13 -16.97 6.18
CA HIS A 154 -6.77 -16.77 4.77
C HIS A 154 -5.31 -17.17 4.50
N CYS A 155 -4.39 -16.88 5.41
CA CYS A 155 -3.00 -17.32 5.31
C CYS A 155 -2.87 -18.83 5.48
N ARG A 156 -3.60 -19.45 6.43
CA ARG A 156 -3.64 -20.91 6.58
C ARG A 156 -4.07 -21.60 5.28
N ALA A 157 -5.17 -21.14 4.69
CA ALA A 157 -5.68 -21.69 3.43
C ALA A 157 -4.72 -21.45 2.26
N ALA A 158 -4.10 -20.26 2.17
CA ALA A 158 -3.10 -19.95 1.15
C ALA A 158 -1.84 -20.82 1.29
N PHE A 159 -1.40 -21.08 2.52
CA PHE A 159 -0.25 -21.92 2.80
C PHE A 159 -0.52 -23.38 2.41
N GLN A 160 -1.69 -23.93 2.73
CA GLN A 160 -2.10 -25.27 2.29
C GLN A 160 -2.10 -25.41 0.77
N ARG A 161 -2.63 -24.42 0.03
CA ARG A 161 -2.59 -24.41 -1.44
C ARG A 161 -1.15 -24.33 -1.98
N TRP A 162 -0.30 -23.50 -1.36
CA TRP A 162 1.10 -23.40 -1.75
C TRP A 162 1.85 -24.72 -1.53
N LEU A 163 1.61 -25.40 -0.40
CA LEU A 163 2.17 -26.72 -0.10
C LEU A 163 1.70 -27.76 -1.12
N GLN A 164 0.42 -27.76 -1.47
CA GLN A 164 -0.12 -28.64 -2.49
C GLN A 164 0.55 -28.39 -3.85
N ALA A 165 0.75 -27.13 -4.26
CA ALA A 165 1.42 -26.81 -5.52
C ALA A 165 2.90 -27.22 -5.52
N ARG A 166 3.58 -27.03 -4.38
CA ARG A 166 5.01 -27.33 -4.23
C ARG A 166 5.31 -28.82 -4.18
N TYR A 167 4.53 -29.58 -3.42
CA TYR A 167 4.81 -30.99 -3.14
C TYR A 167 3.90 -31.92 -3.94
N GLY A 168 2.72 -31.49 -4.37
CA GLY A 168 1.74 -32.23 -5.18
C GLY A 168 1.09 -33.47 -4.54
N SER A 169 1.60 -33.97 -3.40
CA SER A 169 0.92 -34.96 -2.56
C SER A 169 1.39 -34.87 -1.11
N LEU A 170 0.56 -35.32 -0.17
CA LEU A 170 0.92 -35.39 1.24
C LEU A 170 2.10 -36.33 1.48
N ASP A 171 2.18 -37.46 0.77
CA ASP A 171 3.31 -38.38 0.87
C ASP A 171 4.66 -37.72 0.56
N ARG A 172 4.71 -36.87 -0.48
CA ARG A 172 5.95 -36.15 -0.83
C ARG A 172 6.27 -35.07 0.19
N LEU A 173 5.25 -34.38 0.73
CA LEU A 173 5.44 -33.41 1.81
C LEU A 173 5.97 -34.10 3.08
N ASN A 174 5.33 -35.16 3.54
CA ASN A 174 5.70 -35.92 4.73
C ASN A 174 7.13 -36.47 4.64
N ARG A 175 7.51 -37.03 3.48
CA ARG A 175 8.89 -37.46 3.23
C ARG A 175 9.88 -36.30 3.24
N ALA A 176 9.54 -35.17 2.62
CA ALA A 176 10.42 -34.00 2.57
C ALA A 176 10.63 -33.35 3.94
N TRP A 177 9.61 -33.37 4.81
CA TRP A 177 9.64 -32.79 6.14
C TRP A 177 10.10 -33.77 7.23
N GLY A 178 10.13 -35.07 6.94
CA GLY A 178 10.49 -36.09 7.91
C GLY A 178 9.48 -36.19 9.05
N THR A 179 8.18 -36.07 8.75
CA THR A 179 7.11 -35.98 9.77
C THR A 179 6.92 -37.26 10.60
N VAL A 180 7.67 -38.32 10.31
CA VAL A 180 7.79 -39.50 11.18
C VAL A 180 8.29 -39.13 12.59
N PHE A 181 9.10 -38.08 12.70
CA PHE A 181 9.58 -37.60 13.99
C PHE A 181 8.45 -36.91 14.77
N TRP A 182 8.22 -37.35 16.00
CA TRP A 182 7.10 -36.94 16.86
C TRP A 182 5.69 -37.18 16.29
N SER A 183 5.55 -38.09 15.31
CA SER A 183 4.25 -38.39 14.68
C SER A 183 3.53 -37.13 14.18
N ALA A 184 4.29 -36.20 13.62
CA ALA A 184 3.85 -34.87 13.18
C ALA A 184 3.05 -34.90 11.86
#